data_AF-A0A3P6R317-F1
#
_entry.id   AF-A0A3P6R317-F1
#
_cell.length_a   1.000
_cell.length_b   1.000
_cell.length_c   1.000
_cell.angle_alpha   90.00
_cell.angle_beta   90.00
_cell.angle_gamma   90.00
#
_symmetry.space_group_name_H-M   'P 1'
#
loop_
_entity.id
_entity.type
_entity.pdbx_description
1 polymer ?
#
loop_
_entity_poly.entity_id
_entity_poly.type
_entity_poly.pdbx_seq_one_letter_code
_entity_poly.pdbx_strand_id
1 'polypeptide(L)'
;MQKSFEKLQAQCPTCRMWYGVPRGNQPLNAHMHVEERRGKIPGFENCKSYFEIFYNIPSGIQTRDHPRPGNYYHGTSRTAYLPNNEQGQKVLELFKLAFRYRLMFTVGDSVTTGRTDVVVWNSIHNKTSVYGGPQKFVCFLVNAFCKNFLFDNFSFSWISN
;
A
#
# COMPACT_ATOMS: atom_id res chain seq x y z
N MET A 1 -11.27 9.12 18.21
CA MET A 1 -10.23 8.66 17.26
C MET A 1 -10.85 8.38 15.87
N GLN A 2 -11.70 9.29 15.35
CA GLN A 2 -12.62 8.93 14.24
C GLN A 2 -12.91 10.07 13.24
N LYS A 3 -12.56 11.33 13.57
CA LYS A 3 -13.01 12.52 12.82
C LYS A 3 -12.18 12.88 11.58
N SER A 4 -11.01 12.28 11.37
CA SER A 4 -10.12 12.64 10.24
C SER A 4 -10.43 11.88 8.95
N PHE A 5 -11.08 10.71 9.03
CA PHE A 5 -11.43 9.90 7.85
C PHE A 5 -12.83 10.21 7.28
N GLU A 6 -13.76 10.73 8.09
CA GLU A 6 -15.15 10.97 7.67
C GLU A 6 -15.30 12.08 6.62
N LYS A 7 -14.34 13.00 6.50
CA LYS A 7 -14.47 14.17 5.63
C LYS A 7 -14.11 13.94 4.16
N LEU A 8 -13.58 12.78 3.80
CA LEU A 8 -13.03 12.61 2.45
C LEU A 8 -13.93 11.86 1.47
N GLN A 9 -14.88 11.01 1.87
CA GLN A 9 -15.67 10.21 0.91
C GLN A 9 -17.05 9.83 1.43
N ALA A 10 -18.09 10.11 0.64
CA ALA A 10 -19.46 9.70 0.94
C ALA A 10 -19.65 8.24 0.51
N GLN A 11 -19.97 7.36 1.46
CA GLN A 11 -20.38 5.99 1.17
C GLN A 11 -21.91 5.93 1.12
N CYS A 12 -22.48 5.28 0.10
CA CYS A 12 -23.92 5.03 0.05
C CYS A 12 -24.32 4.18 1.26
N PRO A 13 -25.23 4.65 2.13
CA PRO A 13 -25.62 3.92 3.33
C PRO A 13 -26.36 2.61 3.02
N THR A 14 -26.94 2.49 1.81
CA THR A 14 -27.73 1.33 1.38
C THR A 14 -26.87 0.24 0.75
N CYS A 15 -26.08 0.57 -0.29
CA CYS A 15 -25.30 -0.41 -1.04
C CYS A 15 -23.81 -0.42 -0.69
N ARG A 16 -23.36 0.45 0.22
CA ARG A 16 -21.95 0.60 0.64
C ARG A 16 -20.98 0.96 -0.49
N MET A 17 -21.47 1.36 -1.66
CA MET A 17 -20.64 1.89 -2.73
C MET A 17 -20.10 3.28 -2.36
N TRP A 18 -18.84 3.53 -2.67
CA TRP A 18 -18.20 4.83 -2.46
C TRP A 18 -18.54 5.77 -3.61
N TYR A 19 -18.96 7.00 -3.31
CA TYR A 19 -19.12 8.05 -4.31
C TYR A 19 -17.79 8.79 -4.50
N GLY A 20 -17.29 8.80 -5.73
CA GLY A 20 -16.03 9.43 -6.11
C GLY A 20 -14.82 8.48 -6.11
N VAL A 21 -13.72 8.93 -6.69
CA VAL A 21 -12.48 8.15 -6.76
C VAL A 21 -11.80 8.19 -5.39
N PRO A 22 -11.56 7.05 -4.73
CA PRO A 22 -10.97 7.04 -3.41
C PRO A 22 -9.57 7.63 -3.46
N ARG A 23 -9.32 8.64 -2.64
CA ARG A 23 -8.01 9.28 -2.48
C ARG A 23 -7.57 9.21 -1.03
N GLY A 24 -6.40 8.64 -0.80
CA GLY A 24 -5.79 8.59 0.52
C GLY A 24 -4.93 9.82 0.81
N ASN A 25 -4.22 9.75 1.94
CA ASN A 25 -3.40 10.84 2.46
C ASN A 25 -1.89 10.51 2.46
N GLN A 26 -1.41 9.54 1.66
CA GLN A 26 0.04 9.36 1.45
C GLN A 26 0.74 10.69 1.15
N PRO A 27 1.90 11.02 1.76
CA PRO A 27 2.60 12.26 1.49
C PRO A 27 2.86 12.52 0.00
N LEU A 28 2.71 13.77 -0.44
CA LEU A 28 2.80 14.13 -1.87
C LEU A 28 4.22 14.01 -2.44
N ASN A 29 5.23 14.07 -1.59
CA ASN A 29 6.63 13.87 -1.92
C ASN A 29 7.05 12.39 -1.92
N ALA A 30 6.11 11.45 -1.83
CA ALA A 30 6.41 10.03 -1.91
C ALA A 30 6.79 9.65 -3.35
N HIS A 31 7.84 8.83 -3.49
CA HIS A 31 8.31 8.29 -4.76
C HIS A 31 8.21 6.76 -4.76
N MET A 32 7.85 6.22 -5.92
CA MET A 32 7.83 4.80 -6.22
C MET A 32 8.70 4.56 -7.46
N HIS A 33 9.62 3.61 -7.35
CA HIS A 33 10.48 3.17 -8.43
C HIS A 33 10.34 1.67 -8.61
N VAL A 34 10.29 1.21 -9.86
CA VAL A 34 10.14 -0.22 -10.18
C VAL A 34 11.24 -0.60 -11.14
N GLU A 35 11.97 -1.65 -10.83
CA GLU A 35 12.98 -2.23 -11.71
C GLU A 35 12.73 -3.71 -11.89
N GLU A 36 12.92 -4.20 -13.11
CA GLU A 36 13.03 -5.63 -13.33
C GLU A 36 14.48 -6.08 -13.11
N ARG A 37 14.67 -7.11 -12.30
CA ARG A 37 15.96 -7.72 -11.99
C ARG A 37 15.98 -9.16 -12.46
N ARG A 38 17.10 -9.60 -13.02
CA ARG A 38 17.33 -11.02 -13.35
C ARG A 38 17.66 -11.78 -12.07
N GLY A 39 17.12 -12.99 -11.95
CA GLY A 39 17.33 -13.84 -10.78
C GLY A 39 16.07 -14.60 -10.40
N LYS A 40 16.22 -15.49 -9.43
CA LYS A 40 15.12 -16.25 -8.86
C LYS A 40 14.82 -15.73 -7.48
N ILE A 41 13.55 -15.53 -7.18
CA ILE A 41 13.10 -15.31 -5.81
C ILE A 41 12.66 -16.66 -5.22
N PRO A 42 12.89 -16.93 -3.93
CA PRO A 42 12.41 -18.15 -3.29
C PRO A 42 10.90 -18.35 -3.55
N GLY A 43 10.42 -19.59 -3.71
CA GLY A 43 9.01 -19.90 -3.96
C GLY A 43 8.47 -19.58 -5.36
N PHE A 44 9.27 -18.94 -6.23
CA PHE A 44 8.96 -18.73 -7.65
C PHE A 44 10.18 -19.04 -8.53
N GLU A 45 10.79 -20.21 -8.32
CA GLU A 45 12.02 -20.65 -8.98
C GLU A 45 11.86 -20.87 -10.50
N ASN A 46 10.62 -20.96 -10.97
CA ASN A 46 10.24 -21.01 -12.39
C ASN A 46 10.37 -19.64 -13.07
N CYS A 47 10.35 -18.54 -12.31
CA CYS A 47 10.50 -17.19 -12.84
C CYS A 47 12.00 -16.86 -12.98
N LYS A 48 12.43 -16.39 -14.16
CA LYS A 48 13.83 -16.03 -14.45
C LYS A 48 14.18 -14.59 -14.04
N SER A 49 13.17 -13.79 -13.74
CA SER A 49 13.27 -12.40 -13.27
C SER A 49 12.17 -12.07 -12.27
N TYR A 50 12.35 -10.95 -11.58
CA TYR A 50 11.42 -10.41 -10.59
C TYR A 50 11.42 -8.88 -10.65
N PHE A 51 10.34 -8.26 -10.20
CA PHE A 51 10.26 -6.82 -10.00
C PHE A 51 10.71 -6.47 -8.59
N GLU A 52 11.65 -5.53 -8.49
CA GLU A 52 12.02 -4.85 -7.27
C GLU A 52 11.33 -3.48 -7.24
N ILE A 53 10.59 -3.23 -6.18
CA ILE A 53 9.78 -2.02 -6.03
C ILE A 53 10.29 -1.25 -4.82
N PHE A 54 10.86 -0.09 -5.08
CA PHE A 54 11.40 0.79 -4.07
C PHE A 54 10.44 1.95 -3.81
N TYR A 55 10.07 2.12 -2.55
CA TYR A 55 9.30 3.26 -2.05
C TYR A 55 10.18 4.14 -1.21
N ASN A 56 10.20 5.43 -1.51
CA ASN A 56 10.85 6.45 -0.71
C ASN A 56 9.84 7.51 -0.32
N ILE A 57 9.58 7.65 0.98
CA ILE A 57 8.71 8.69 1.52
C ILE A 57 9.58 9.56 2.41
N PRO A 58 10.04 10.73 1.94
CA PRO A 58 10.86 11.61 2.75
C PRO A 58 10.05 12.18 3.92
N SER A 59 10.75 12.51 5.00
CA SER A 59 10.18 13.25 6.12
C SER A 59 9.63 14.60 5.66
N GLY A 60 8.72 15.17 6.43
CA GLY A 60 8.08 16.42 6.06
C GLY A 60 7.15 16.96 7.13
N ILE A 61 6.28 17.88 6.72
CA ILE A 61 5.27 18.49 7.59
C ILE A 61 3.90 17.91 7.26
N GLN A 62 3.13 17.62 8.31
CA GLN A 62 1.80 17.08 8.20
C GLN A 62 0.84 18.08 7.56
N THR A 63 0.11 17.64 6.53
CA THR A 63 -0.94 18.44 5.89
C THR A 63 -2.22 18.38 6.71
N ARG A 64 -3.24 19.15 6.29
CA ARG A 64 -4.59 19.09 6.87
C ARG A 64 -5.26 17.71 6.83
N ASP A 65 -4.77 16.80 5.98
CA ASP A 65 -5.33 15.45 5.82
C ASP A 65 -4.66 14.42 6.76
N HIS A 66 -3.69 14.85 7.57
CA HIS A 66 -2.96 14.01 8.52
C HIS A 66 -3.47 14.22 9.96
N PRO A 67 -3.14 13.30 10.91
CA PRO A 67 -3.66 13.34 12.27
C PRO A 67 -3.32 14.63 13.05
N ARG A 68 -2.14 15.21 12.82
CA ARG A 68 -1.65 16.41 13.52
C ARG A 68 -1.09 17.42 12.52
N PRO A 69 -1.95 18.18 11.81
CA PRO A 69 -1.51 19.16 10.80
C PRO A 69 -0.51 20.17 11.37
N GLY A 70 0.54 20.48 10.60
CA GLY A 70 1.62 21.38 11.02
C GLY A 70 2.75 20.69 11.79
N ASN A 71 2.54 19.49 12.34
CA ASN A 71 3.61 18.75 13.00
C ASN A 71 4.56 18.11 11.99
N TYR A 72 5.82 17.96 12.38
CA TYR A 72 6.78 17.15 11.64
C TYR A 72 6.38 15.67 11.66
N TYR A 73 6.65 14.95 10.57
CA TYR A 73 6.60 13.50 10.53
C TYR A 73 7.91 12.91 10.00
N HIS A 74 8.28 11.73 10.51
CA HIS A 74 9.44 10.99 10.03
C HIS A 74 9.09 10.10 8.83
N GLY A 75 9.87 10.24 7.76
CA GLY A 75 9.77 9.44 6.55
C GLY A 75 10.20 7.99 6.70
N THR A 76 10.13 7.24 5.61
CA THR A 76 10.57 5.83 5.54
C THR A 76 10.95 5.46 4.10
N SER A 77 11.84 4.48 3.98
CA SER A 77 12.08 3.77 2.72
C SER A 77 11.72 2.31 2.87
N ARG A 78 11.16 1.70 1.82
CA ARG A 78 10.73 0.30 1.84
C ARG A 78 10.93 -0.35 0.48
N THR A 79 11.28 -1.63 0.48
CA THR A 79 11.40 -2.43 -0.74
C THR A 79 10.43 -3.59 -0.71
N ALA A 80 9.80 -3.86 -1.85
CA ALA A 80 8.96 -5.02 -2.08
C ALA A 80 9.43 -5.77 -3.34
N TYR A 81 9.10 -7.06 -3.42
CA TYR A 81 9.50 -7.93 -4.52
C TYR A 81 8.28 -8.67 -5.06
N LEU A 82 8.15 -8.76 -6.38
CA LEU A 82 7.12 -9.53 -7.07
C LEU A 82 7.77 -10.44 -8.12
N PRO A 83 7.35 -11.70 -8.26
CA PRO A 83 7.82 -12.53 -9.37
C PRO A 83 7.42 -11.92 -10.70
N ASN A 84 8.27 -12.00 -11.73
CA ASN A 84 7.88 -11.62 -13.08
C ASN A 84 7.10 -12.77 -13.75
N ASN A 85 5.84 -12.93 -13.33
CA ASN A 85 4.85 -13.78 -13.96
C ASN A 85 3.53 -13.02 -14.11
N GLU A 86 2.54 -13.64 -14.75
CA GLU A 86 1.24 -12.99 -15.03
C GLU A 86 0.57 -12.44 -13.76
N GLN A 87 0.61 -13.20 -12.67
CA GLN A 87 0.02 -12.78 -11.40
C GLN A 87 0.80 -11.60 -10.80
N GLY A 88 2.13 -11.67 -10.75
CA GLY A 88 2.98 -10.60 -10.24
C GLY A 88 2.84 -9.29 -11.04
N GLN A 89 2.67 -9.36 -12.36
CA GLN A 89 2.38 -8.20 -13.19
C GLN A 89 1.04 -7.55 -12.84
N LYS A 90 -0.01 -8.36 -12.62
CA LYS A 90 -1.33 -7.86 -12.16
C LYS A 90 -1.21 -7.17 -10.80
N VAL A 91 -0.46 -7.75 -9.87
CA VAL A 91 -0.18 -7.12 -8.57
C VAL A 91 0.57 -5.79 -8.73
N LEU A 92 1.57 -5.74 -9.60
CA LEU A 92 2.35 -4.54 -9.85
C LEU A 92 1.49 -3.38 -10.33
N GLU A 93 0.55 -3.64 -11.23
CA GLU A 93 -0.39 -2.60 -11.71
C GLU A 93 -1.30 -2.10 -10.58
N LEU A 94 -1.78 -2.99 -9.71
CA LEU A 94 -2.54 -2.59 -8.52
C LEU A 94 -1.70 -1.72 -7.58
N PHE A 95 -0.41 -2.02 -7.41
CA PHE A 95 0.49 -1.21 -6.59
C PHE A 95 0.71 0.19 -7.18
N LYS A 96 0.93 0.29 -8.49
CA LYS A 96 1.02 1.58 -9.18
C LYS A 96 -0.27 2.38 -9.01
N LEU A 97 -1.42 1.73 -9.11
CA LEU A 97 -2.72 2.37 -8.95
C LEU A 97 -2.97 2.86 -7.52
N ALA A 98 -2.73 2.01 -6.52
CA ALA A 98 -2.84 2.37 -5.11
C ALA A 98 -1.91 3.52 -4.73
N PHE A 99 -0.66 3.50 -5.23
CA PHE A 99 0.30 4.57 -5.03
C PHE A 99 -0.16 5.89 -5.66
N ARG A 100 -0.64 5.84 -6.91
CA ARG A 100 -1.19 7.01 -7.63
C ARG A 100 -2.36 7.65 -6.88
N TYR A 101 -3.24 6.84 -6.31
CA TYR A 101 -4.38 7.32 -5.53
C TYR A 101 -4.04 7.63 -4.07
N ARG A 102 -2.76 7.61 -3.69
CA ARG A 102 -2.27 7.95 -2.35
C ARG A 102 -2.82 7.01 -1.27
N LEU A 103 -3.16 5.78 -1.64
CA LEU A 103 -3.78 4.77 -0.77
C LEU A 103 -2.76 3.87 -0.08
N MET A 104 -1.49 3.91 -0.49
CA MET A 104 -0.49 2.94 -0.06
C MET A 104 0.13 3.26 1.30
N PHE A 105 0.37 4.54 1.59
CA PHE A 105 0.94 5.01 2.85
C PHE A 105 0.05 6.05 3.53
N THR A 106 0.25 6.22 4.83
CA THR A 106 -0.36 7.30 5.62
C THR A 106 0.61 7.76 6.70
N VAL A 107 0.38 8.95 7.25
CA VAL A 107 1.08 9.41 8.46
C VAL A 107 0.22 9.05 9.66
N GLY A 108 0.81 8.38 10.63
CA GLY A 108 0.10 7.97 11.84
C GLY A 108 1.04 7.49 12.92
N ASP A 109 0.45 6.82 13.90
CA ASP A 109 1.17 6.28 15.04
C ASP A 109 1.43 4.79 14.79
N SER A 110 2.69 4.39 14.85
CA SER A 110 3.10 3.01 14.66
C SER A 110 2.67 2.19 15.87
N VAL A 111 1.66 1.34 15.69
CA VAL A 111 1.11 0.48 16.74
C VAL A 111 2.16 -0.48 17.29
N THR A 112 3.09 -0.97 16.46
CA THR A 112 4.08 -1.97 16.86
C THR A 112 5.30 -1.39 17.55
N THR A 113 5.64 -0.13 17.27
CA THR A 113 6.86 0.51 17.81
C THR A 113 6.57 1.68 18.74
N GLY A 114 5.30 2.06 18.92
CA GLY A 114 4.87 3.21 19.72
C GLY A 114 5.32 4.57 19.18
N ARG A 115 5.98 4.61 18.01
CA ARG A 115 6.46 5.87 17.40
C ARG A 115 5.30 6.65 16.83
N THR A 116 5.16 7.90 17.26
CA THR A 116 4.17 8.82 16.72
C THR A 116 4.72 9.59 15.52
N ASP A 117 3.82 10.10 14.68
CA ASP A 117 4.18 10.98 13.56
C ASP A 117 5.14 10.30 12.57
N VAL A 118 4.85 9.06 12.19
CA VAL A 118 5.68 8.31 11.25
C VAL A 118 4.87 7.84 10.05
N VAL A 119 5.56 7.63 8.93
CA VAL A 119 4.95 7.02 7.75
C VAL A 119 4.73 5.52 7.99
N VAL A 120 3.46 5.12 7.96
CA VAL A 120 3.04 3.72 8.10
C VAL A 120 2.31 3.25 6.84
N TRP A 121 2.18 1.93 6.70
CA TRP A 121 1.31 1.36 5.68
C TRP A 121 -0.14 1.76 5.95
N ASN A 122 -0.86 2.23 4.94
CA ASN A 122 -2.28 2.56 5.07
C ASN A 122 -3.13 1.30 4.86
N SER A 123 -3.07 0.39 5.85
CA SER A 123 -3.78 -0.89 5.83
C SER A 123 -3.49 -1.78 4.62
N ILE A 124 -2.36 -1.58 3.93
CA ILE A 124 -1.78 -2.50 2.94
C ILE A 124 -0.47 -3.00 3.54
N HIS A 125 -0.53 -4.09 4.29
CA HIS A 125 0.64 -4.61 4.99
C HIS A 125 1.58 -5.32 4.01
N ASN A 126 2.71 -4.69 3.68
CA ASN A 126 3.80 -5.39 2.99
C ASN A 126 4.78 -5.96 4.02
N LYS A 127 5.21 -7.20 3.82
CA LYS A 127 6.24 -7.85 4.64
C LYS A 127 7.62 -7.38 4.19
N THR A 128 8.43 -6.89 5.12
CA THR A 128 9.70 -6.19 4.85
C THR A 128 10.95 -7.02 5.16
N SER A 129 10.88 -8.36 5.07
CA SER A 129 12.01 -9.24 5.46
C SER A 129 12.24 -10.37 4.45
N VAL A 130 13.52 -10.62 4.14
CA VAL A 130 14.03 -11.58 3.15
C VAL A 130 14.23 -13.01 3.68
N TYR A 131 13.99 -13.29 4.97
CA TYR A 131 14.14 -14.65 5.54
C TYR A 131 12.78 -15.24 5.95
N GLY A 132 12.48 -16.50 5.57
CA GLY A 132 11.47 -17.36 6.24
C GLY A 132 10.31 -17.96 5.42
N GLY A 133 10.51 -18.34 4.16
CA GLY A 133 9.64 -19.31 3.46
C GLY A 133 8.42 -18.76 2.69
N PRO A 134 7.63 -19.64 2.03
CA PRO A 134 6.60 -19.28 1.04
C PRO A 134 5.38 -18.52 1.60
N GLN A 135 5.21 -18.48 2.92
CA GLN A 135 4.20 -17.67 3.62
C GLN A 135 4.64 -16.20 3.80
N LYS A 136 5.69 -15.75 3.08
CA LYS A 136 6.27 -14.41 3.21
C LYS A 136 6.17 -13.53 1.97
N PHE A 137 5.53 -14.00 0.89
CA PHE A 137 5.21 -13.17 -0.27
C PHE A 137 3.99 -12.30 0.03
N VAL A 138 4.07 -11.03 -0.41
CA VAL A 138 3.08 -9.95 -0.28
C VAL A 138 1.69 -10.48 0.12
N CYS A 139 1.38 -10.38 1.42
CA CYS A 139 0.07 -10.75 1.92
C CYS A 139 -0.88 -9.57 1.66
N PHE A 140 -1.82 -9.76 0.75
CA PHE A 140 -2.88 -8.81 0.48
C PHE A 140 -3.86 -8.77 1.66
N LEU A 141 -3.55 -8.01 2.69
CA LEU A 141 -4.61 -7.41 3.48
C LEU A 141 -4.95 -6.10 2.79
N VAL A 142 -5.92 -6.17 1.88
CA VAL A 142 -6.55 -4.99 1.31
C VAL A 142 -7.71 -4.67 2.24
N ASN A 143 -7.63 -3.54 2.96
CA ASN A 143 -8.78 -3.04 3.72
C ASN A 143 -10.02 -3.02 2.80
N ALA A 144 -11.20 -3.35 3.32
CA ALA A 144 -12.48 -3.39 2.60
C ALA A 144 -12.70 -2.17 1.68
N PHE A 145 -12.14 -1.01 2.06
CA PHE A 145 -12.08 0.21 1.26
C PHE A 145 -11.40 0.06 -0.11
N CYS A 146 -10.21 -0.55 -0.14
CA CYS A 146 -9.45 -0.78 -1.36
C CYS A 146 -9.92 -2.05 -2.10
N LYS A 147 -10.62 -2.96 -1.42
CA LYS A 147 -11.14 -4.20 -2.02
C LYS A 147 -12.16 -3.86 -3.13
N ASN A 148 -13.13 -3.00 -2.83
CA ASN A 148 -14.15 -2.66 -3.82
C ASN A 148 -13.62 -1.82 -4.98
N PHE A 149 -12.69 -0.88 -4.74
CA PHE A 149 -12.16 -0.04 -5.82
C PHE A 149 -11.13 -0.74 -6.70
N LEU A 150 -10.23 -1.53 -6.10
CA LEU A 150 -9.14 -2.19 -6.84
C LEU A 150 -9.53 -3.56 -7.40
N PHE A 151 -10.49 -4.27 -6.79
CA PHE A 151 -10.81 -5.65 -7.14
C PHE A 151 -12.18 -5.84 -7.82
N ASP A 152 -13.20 -5.01 -7.54
CA ASP A 152 -14.53 -5.18 -8.20
C ASP A 152 -14.50 -4.83 -9.69
N ASN A 153 -13.51 -4.07 -10.17
CA ASN A 153 -13.30 -3.81 -11.60
C ASN A 153 -12.43 -4.85 -12.32
N PHE A 154 -11.80 -5.80 -11.60
CA PHE A 154 -10.78 -6.69 -12.20
C PHE A 154 -10.96 -8.20 -11.93
N SER A 155 -12.08 -8.64 -11.35
CA SER A 155 -12.44 -10.07 -11.20
C SER A 155 -11.29 -10.94 -10.68
N PHE A 156 -10.94 -10.81 -9.40
CA PHE A 156 -9.94 -11.64 -8.75
C PHE A 156 -10.58 -12.53 -7.66
N SER A 157 -10.84 -13.80 -7.99
CA SER A 157 -11.52 -14.77 -7.13
C SER A 157 -10.63 -15.49 -6.10
N TRP A 158 -9.47 -14.94 -5.70
CA TRP A 158 -8.48 -15.70 -4.91
C TRP A 158 -8.01 -15.04 -3.61
N ILE A 159 -8.74 -14.05 -3.09
CA ILE A 159 -8.55 -13.59 -1.70
C ILE A 159 -9.62 -14.26 -0.84
N SER A 160 -9.36 -15.52 -0.49
CA SER A 160 -10.14 -16.27 0.50
C SER A 160 -9.56 -16.06 1.90
N ASN A 161 -10.42 -15.52 2.77
CA ASN A 161 -10.39 -15.38 4.24
C ASN A 161 -9.04 -15.39 4.98
#